data_AF-A0A2N5T780-F1
#
_entry.id   AF-A0A2N5T780-F1
#
_cell.length_a   1.000
_cell.length_b   1.000
_cell.length_c   1.000
_cell.angle_alpha   90.00
_cell.angle_beta   90.00
_cell.angle_gamma   90.00
#
_symmetry.space_group_name_H-M   'P 1'
#
loop_
_entity.id
_entity.type
_entity.pdbx_description
1 polymer ?
#
loop_
_entity_poly.entity_id
_entity_poly.type
_entity_poly.pdbx_seq_one_letter_code
_entity_poly.pdbx_strand_id
1 'polypeptide(L)'
;MTVHGETQKIQPEATPRPAILNPRTTEFEFGGRIGALGVTLSVPFFTYWLNLACSPQTGCLLGSQILDLRTLWNTSRFFSLEACYVYLGWYLYLVLCWLVLPGRWVDGTVLRDGTRLSYKINAFNTLMCTVLLTAVAFARWGDSPFLYIIDHYVELITASLIMSICQAVYCYWISFQSGRILALGGNSGNVIYDWFIGRDLNPRIAHFDIKTFNEMRPGLILWALLDFCWVLKQIHHSGSPSNSILLTFIFQFWYVFDAEYNEEIILTQMDITTDGFGFMLSVGDLTWVPFTYSLQLVYLSFVPLHLSNFQLALVLAVQLVGYAIFRISNEEKNAFRRKSENPKGLKFMETERGTRLLISGWWGLSRHPNYLGDWIMAWAWCLPTGVSTPITYFYAIYFAILLIHRQIRDEHACEKKYGKGDWNKYKKLVPWKIIPYIY
;
A
#
# COMPACT_ATOMS: atom_id res chain seq x y z
N MET A 1 79.86 1.42 2.90
CA MET A 1 78.57 0.72 2.97
C MET A 1 77.46 1.75 2.77
N THR A 2 76.99 1.86 1.54
CA THR A 2 75.90 2.71 1.09
C THR A 2 74.58 2.05 1.49
N VAL A 3 73.78 2.68 2.35
CA VAL A 3 72.42 2.24 2.67
C VAL A 3 71.46 3.18 1.96
N HIS A 4 70.84 2.68 0.89
CA HIS A 4 69.72 3.33 0.21
C HIS A 4 68.46 3.19 1.08
N GLY A 5 67.94 4.32 1.59
CA GLY A 5 66.60 4.39 2.15
C GLY A 5 65.59 4.69 1.05
N GLU A 6 64.78 3.69 0.69
CA GLU A 6 63.63 3.85 -0.20
C GLU A 6 62.49 4.58 0.55
N THR A 7 62.23 5.83 0.15
CA THR A 7 60.99 6.54 0.51
C THR A 7 59.81 5.89 -0.19
N GLN A 8 58.98 5.15 0.56
CA GLN A 8 57.66 4.70 0.12
C GLN A 8 56.78 5.93 -0.21
N LYS A 9 56.49 6.13 -1.49
CA LYS A 9 55.46 7.06 -1.96
C LYS A 9 54.11 6.54 -1.50
N ILE A 10 53.51 7.22 -0.52
CA ILE A 10 52.09 7.08 -0.19
C ILE A 10 51.31 7.53 -1.44
N GLN A 11 50.66 6.58 -2.12
CA GLN A 11 49.70 6.90 -3.17
C GLN A 11 48.53 7.64 -2.52
N PRO A 12 48.08 8.79 -3.04
CA PRO A 12 46.85 9.41 -2.56
C PRO A 12 45.70 8.44 -2.81
N GLU A 13 44.99 8.07 -1.73
CA GLU A 13 43.71 7.38 -1.81
C GLU A 13 42.84 8.08 -2.85
N ALA A 14 42.40 7.34 -3.86
CA ALA A 14 41.50 7.84 -4.87
C ALA A 14 40.27 8.41 -4.17
N THR A 15 40.07 9.73 -4.27
CA THR A 15 38.84 10.38 -3.85
C THR A 15 37.67 9.62 -4.47
N PRO A 16 36.71 9.12 -3.67
CA PRO A 16 35.58 8.40 -4.22
C PRO A 16 34.87 9.33 -5.22
N ARG A 17 34.68 8.84 -6.45
CA ARG A 17 33.95 9.60 -7.49
C ARG A 17 32.64 10.09 -6.87
N PRO A 18 32.25 11.37 -7.06
CA PRO A 18 30.99 11.87 -6.53
C PRO A 18 29.87 10.96 -7.05
N ALA A 19 29.09 10.39 -6.13
CA ALA A 19 28.00 9.51 -6.47
C ALA A 19 27.06 10.25 -7.43
N ILE A 20 26.82 9.68 -8.62
CA ILE A 20 25.92 10.27 -9.60
C ILE A 20 24.54 10.35 -8.94
N LEU A 21 24.01 11.56 -8.75
CA LEU A 21 22.75 11.78 -8.03
C LEU A 21 21.57 11.09 -8.72
N ASN A 22 21.54 11.14 -10.05
CA ASN A 22 20.49 10.60 -10.91
C ASN A 22 21.08 9.66 -11.98
N PRO A 23 21.51 8.44 -11.60
CA PRO A 23 22.05 7.48 -12.56
C PRO A 23 20.96 7.03 -13.55
N ARG A 24 21.37 6.47 -14.69
CA ARG A 24 20.44 5.82 -15.62
C ARG A 24 20.02 4.46 -15.07
N THR A 25 18.74 4.14 -15.22
CA THR A 25 18.22 2.82 -14.82
C THR A 25 18.85 1.72 -15.67
N THR A 26 19.46 0.73 -15.04
CA THR A 26 20.04 -0.45 -15.71
C THR A 26 19.19 -1.71 -15.54
N GLU A 27 18.46 -1.80 -14.43
CA GLU A 27 17.62 -2.95 -14.10
C GLU A 27 16.16 -2.52 -14.09
N PHE A 28 15.32 -3.29 -14.78
CA PHE A 28 13.88 -3.04 -14.81
C PHE A 28 13.16 -3.94 -13.79
N GLU A 29 12.08 -3.41 -13.25
CA GLU A 29 11.13 -4.10 -12.37
C GLU A 29 9.83 -4.38 -13.15
N PHE A 30 8.90 -5.11 -12.53
CA PHE A 30 7.57 -5.38 -13.12
C PHE A 30 7.62 -5.99 -14.53
N GLY A 31 8.56 -6.91 -14.79
CA GLY A 31 8.70 -7.54 -16.10
C GLY A 31 9.17 -6.57 -17.20
N GLY A 32 9.76 -5.44 -16.83
CA GLY A 32 10.28 -4.45 -17.75
C GLY A 32 9.20 -3.66 -18.47
N ARG A 33 9.50 -3.23 -19.69
CA ARG A 33 8.64 -2.33 -20.48
C ARG A 33 7.29 -2.97 -20.81
N ILE A 34 7.30 -4.25 -21.16
CA ILE A 34 6.10 -5.01 -21.53
C ILE A 34 5.25 -5.27 -20.29
N GLY A 35 5.87 -5.69 -19.19
CA GLY A 35 5.14 -5.94 -17.94
C GLY A 35 4.58 -4.66 -17.33
N ALA A 36 5.31 -3.54 -17.36
CA ALA A 36 4.79 -2.23 -16.95
C ALA A 36 3.55 -1.81 -17.75
N LEU A 37 3.56 -1.99 -19.08
CA LEU A 37 2.39 -1.75 -19.93
C LEU A 37 1.25 -2.72 -19.61
N GLY A 38 1.58 -4.00 -19.36
CA GLY A 38 0.62 -5.01 -18.94
C GLY A 38 -0.11 -4.62 -17.66
N VAL A 39 0.62 -4.20 -16.62
CA VAL A 39 0.06 -3.73 -15.34
C VAL A 39 -0.76 -2.46 -15.53
N THR A 40 -0.28 -1.54 -16.38
CA THR A 40 -1.00 -0.28 -16.70
C THR A 40 -2.41 -0.55 -17.22
N LEU A 41 -2.59 -1.60 -18.02
CA LEU A 41 -3.87 -1.97 -18.61
C LEU A 41 -4.68 -2.92 -17.70
N SER A 42 -4.01 -3.85 -17.04
CA SER A 42 -4.68 -4.88 -16.25
C SER A 42 -5.28 -4.32 -14.97
N VAL A 43 -4.64 -3.37 -14.30
CA VAL A 43 -5.13 -2.80 -13.04
C VAL A 43 -6.50 -2.13 -13.23
N PRO A 44 -6.67 -1.15 -14.15
CA PRO A 44 -8.00 -0.59 -14.42
C PRO A 44 -9.02 -1.65 -14.86
N PHE A 45 -8.61 -2.57 -15.74
CA PHE A 45 -9.49 -3.63 -16.23
C PHE A 45 -10.04 -4.48 -15.08
N PHE A 46 -9.16 -4.98 -14.20
CA PHE A 46 -9.57 -5.82 -13.09
C PHE A 46 -10.35 -5.04 -12.02
N THR A 47 -10.06 -3.75 -11.80
CA THR A 47 -10.90 -2.93 -10.92
C THR A 47 -12.34 -2.86 -11.41
N TYR A 48 -12.57 -2.60 -12.70
CA TYR A 48 -13.94 -2.64 -13.24
C TYR A 48 -14.51 -4.05 -13.22
N TRP A 49 -13.75 -5.02 -13.75
CA TRP A 49 -14.23 -6.39 -13.88
C TRP A 49 -14.68 -6.96 -12.53
N LEU A 50 -13.91 -6.81 -11.46
CA LEU A 50 -14.29 -7.30 -10.13
C LEU A 50 -15.61 -6.69 -9.64
N ASN A 51 -15.80 -5.37 -9.84
CA ASN A 51 -16.99 -4.67 -9.36
C ASN A 51 -18.23 -4.88 -10.25
N LEU A 52 -18.06 -5.19 -11.53
CA LEU A 52 -19.16 -5.55 -12.42
C LEU A 52 -19.51 -7.04 -12.32
N ALA A 53 -18.51 -7.89 -12.23
CA ALA A 53 -18.66 -9.34 -12.10
C ALA A 53 -19.17 -9.74 -10.72
N CYS A 54 -18.92 -8.96 -9.67
CA CYS A 54 -19.45 -9.18 -8.33
C CYS A 54 -20.63 -8.26 -8.04
N SER A 55 -21.77 -8.54 -8.66
CA SER A 55 -22.99 -7.74 -8.56
C SER A 55 -24.21 -8.60 -8.23
N PRO A 56 -25.33 -8.01 -7.80
CA PRO A 56 -26.57 -8.75 -7.54
C PRO A 56 -27.05 -9.55 -8.76
N GLN A 57 -26.80 -9.04 -9.98
CA GLN A 57 -27.23 -9.66 -11.24
C GLN A 57 -26.47 -10.95 -11.55
N THR A 58 -25.18 -11.01 -11.22
CA THR A 58 -24.31 -12.18 -11.44
C THR A 58 -24.23 -13.09 -10.22
N GLY A 59 -24.72 -12.62 -9.07
CA GLY A 59 -24.56 -13.29 -7.76
C GLY A 59 -23.09 -13.43 -7.33
N CYS A 60 -22.16 -12.77 -8.03
CA CYS A 60 -20.72 -12.96 -7.88
C CYS A 60 -20.26 -14.42 -8.02
N LEU A 61 -20.96 -15.23 -8.82
CA LEU A 61 -20.61 -16.64 -9.04
C LEU A 61 -19.74 -16.83 -10.29
N LEU A 62 -18.85 -17.82 -10.25
CA LEU A 62 -18.13 -18.22 -11.45
C LEU A 62 -19.11 -18.84 -12.47
N GLY A 63 -19.21 -18.22 -13.64
CA GLY A 63 -20.08 -18.66 -14.71
C GLY A 63 -19.87 -17.89 -16.01
N SER A 64 -20.69 -18.17 -17.01
CA SER A 64 -20.62 -17.45 -18.30
C SER A 64 -20.97 -15.96 -18.16
N GLN A 65 -21.80 -15.60 -17.20
CA GLN A 65 -22.26 -14.21 -16.99
C GLN A 65 -21.11 -13.25 -16.63
N ILE A 66 -20.15 -13.68 -15.82
CA ILE A 66 -18.99 -12.86 -15.44
C ILE A 66 -17.95 -12.74 -16.57
N LEU A 67 -18.05 -13.60 -17.59
CA LEU A 67 -17.21 -13.59 -18.79
C LEU A 67 -17.88 -12.83 -19.95
N ASP A 68 -19.19 -12.57 -19.88
CA ASP A 68 -19.91 -11.76 -20.86
C ASP A 68 -19.68 -10.26 -20.63
N LEU A 69 -18.45 -9.84 -20.97
CA LEU A 69 -18.00 -8.46 -20.83
C LEU A 69 -18.89 -7.48 -21.59
N ARG A 70 -19.52 -7.90 -22.70
CA ARG A 70 -20.41 -7.05 -23.49
C ARG A 70 -21.65 -6.69 -22.69
N THR A 71 -22.29 -7.68 -22.09
CA THR A 71 -23.49 -7.44 -21.28
C THR A 71 -23.15 -6.62 -20.04
N LEU A 72 -22.08 -6.96 -19.32
CA LEU A 72 -21.61 -6.21 -18.15
C LEU A 72 -21.32 -4.73 -18.48
N TRP A 73 -20.71 -4.48 -19.64
CA TRP A 73 -20.39 -3.12 -20.07
C TRP A 73 -21.64 -2.33 -20.47
N ASN A 74 -22.55 -2.94 -21.24
CA ASN A 74 -23.71 -2.23 -21.76
C ASN A 74 -24.75 -1.87 -20.69
N THR A 75 -24.77 -2.59 -19.57
CA THR A 75 -25.68 -2.32 -18.44
C THR A 75 -25.11 -1.34 -17.43
N SER A 76 -23.84 -0.93 -17.59
CA SER A 76 -23.13 -0.13 -16.60
C SER A 76 -22.92 1.30 -17.07
N ARG A 77 -23.15 2.25 -16.15
CA ARG A 77 -22.77 3.64 -16.37
C ARG A 77 -21.37 3.87 -15.82
N PHE A 78 -20.43 4.12 -16.73
CA PHE A 78 -19.03 4.32 -16.36
C PHE A 78 -18.69 5.76 -16.01
N PHE A 79 -19.46 6.74 -16.49
CA PHE A 79 -19.07 8.14 -16.36
C PHE A 79 -20.24 9.03 -15.98
N SER A 80 -19.96 9.91 -15.03
CA SER A 80 -20.80 11.05 -14.68
C SER A 80 -19.90 12.21 -14.28
N LEU A 81 -20.21 13.40 -14.80
CA LEU A 81 -19.55 14.63 -14.37
C LEU A 81 -19.79 14.90 -12.88
N GLU A 82 -20.97 14.52 -12.38
CA GLU A 82 -21.34 14.67 -10.98
C GLU A 82 -20.42 13.83 -10.07
N ALA A 83 -20.23 12.54 -10.40
CA ALA A 83 -19.32 11.66 -9.68
C ALA A 83 -17.87 12.17 -9.70
N CYS A 84 -17.43 12.73 -10.83
CA CYS A 84 -16.13 13.39 -10.93
C CYS A 84 -15.99 14.59 -9.98
N TYR A 85 -17.03 15.43 -9.87
CA TYR A 85 -17.03 16.55 -8.92
C TYR A 85 -17.09 16.08 -7.47
N VAL A 86 -17.84 15.02 -7.16
CA VAL A 86 -17.91 14.42 -5.82
C VAL A 86 -16.53 13.88 -5.42
N TYR A 87 -15.87 13.12 -6.30
CA TYR A 87 -14.53 12.59 -6.02
C TYR A 87 -13.48 13.70 -5.91
N LEU A 88 -13.55 14.73 -6.76
CA LEU A 88 -12.67 15.90 -6.63
C LEU A 88 -12.91 16.62 -5.30
N GLY A 89 -14.17 16.77 -4.87
CA GLY A 89 -14.53 17.32 -3.57
C GLY A 89 -13.95 16.53 -2.42
N TRP A 90 -14.01 15.19 -2.48
CA TRP A 90 -13.36 14.29 -1.53
C TRP A 90 -11.84 14.54 -1.45
N TYR A 91 -11.17 14.58 -2.60
CA TYR A 91 -9.73 14.81 -2.64
C TYR A 91 -9.34 16.19 -2.07
N LEU A 92 -10.06 17.25 -2.46
CA LEU A 92 -9.82 18.60 -1.96
C LEU A 92 -10.11 18.73 -0.45
N TYR A 93 -11.14 18.04 0.05
CA TYR A 93 -11.43 17.94 1.49
C TYR A 93 -10.23 17.34 2.25
N LEU A 94 -9.62 16.28 1.73
CA LEU A 94 -8.45 15.67 2.37
C LEU A 94 -7.22 16.56 2.32
N VAL A 95 -7.01 17.29 1.21
CA VAL A 95 -5.95 18.30 1.12
C VAL A 95 -6.17 19.41 2.15
N LEU A 96 -7.42 19.87 2.32
CA LEU A 96 -7.77 20.85 3.34
C LEU A 96 -7.52 20.33 4.75
N CYS A 97 -7.87 19.07 5.04
CA CYS A 97 -7.56 18.43 6.31
C CYS A 97 -6.05 18.37 6.56
N TRP A 98 -5.27 17.96 5.55
CA TRP A 98 -3.81 17.94 5.65
C TRP A 98 -3.24 19.33 5.98
N LEU A 99 -3.76 20.38 5.35
CA LEU A 99 -3.34 21.77 5.59
C LEU A 99 -3.72 22.25 7.00
N VAL A 100 -4.99 22.12 7.37
CA VAL A 100 -5.59 22.80 8.54
C VAL A 100 -5.42 22.01 9.83
N LEU A 101 -5.56 20.67 9.79
CA LEU A 101 -5.52 19.88 11.01
C LEU A 101 -4.11 19.89 11.62
N PRO A 102 -3.99 19.95 12.95
CA PRO A 102 -2.69 19.91 13.62
C PRO A 102 -1.98 18.60 13.31
N GLY A 103 -0.65 18.66 13.20
CA GLY A 103 0.19 17.51 12.89
C GLY A 103 1.60 17.73 13.38
N ARG A 104 2.24 16.65 13.83
CA ARG A 104 3.68 16.69 14.16
C ARG A 104 4.50 16.65 12.87
N TRP A 105 5.66 17.28 12.89
CA TRP A 105 6.61 17.20 11.78
C TRP A 105 7.69 16.17 12.10
N VAL A 106 7.96 15.29 11.14
CA VAL A 106 8.91 14.19 11.27
C VAL A 106 9.82 14.16 10.06
N ASP A 107 11.11 13.97 10.31
CA ASP A 107 12.08 13.84 9.23
C ASP A 107 12.10 12.42 8.68
N GLY A 108 12.06 12.31 7.35
CA GLY A 108 12.20 11.06 6.63
C GLY A 108 13.64 10.55 6.60
N THR A 109 13.88 9.56 5.75
CA THR A 109 15.20 8.98 5.54
C THR A 109 16.17 9.97 4.87
N VAL A 110 17.47 9.75 5.08
CA VAL A 110 18.52 10.49 4.38
C VAL A 110 18.47 10.16 2.90
N LEU A 111 18.37 11.19 2.07
CA LEU A 111 18.40 11.08 0.62
C LEU A 111 19.82 10.92 0.09
N ARG A 112 19.96 10.63 -1.21
CA ARG A 112 21.27 10.38 -1.84
C ARG A 112 22.19 11.62 -1.87
N ASP A 113 21.63 12.81 -1.74
CA ASP A 113 22.37 14.07 -1.61
C ASP A 113 22.73 14.41 -0.15
N GLY A 114 22.38 13.55 0.80
CA GLY A 114 22.62 13.75 2.23
C GLY A 114 21.55 14.58 2.94
N THR A 115 20.56 15.12 2.21
CA THR A 115 19.47 15.91 2.81
C THR A 115 18.40 15.02 3.45
N ARG A 116 17.52 15.63 4.25
CA ARG A 116 16.32 15.00 4.80
C ARG A 116 15.11 15.86 4.46
N LEU A 117 14.02 15.19 4.13
CA LEU A 117 12.73 15.84 3.93
C LEU A 117 11.90 15.74 5.21
N SER A 118 11.22 16.83 5.56
CA SER A 118 10.26 16.84 6.68
C SER A 118 8.84 16.59 6.17
N TYR A 119 8.06 15.86 6.95
CA TYR A 119 6.70 15.41 6.64
C TYR A 119 5.75 15.75 7.78
N LYS A 120 4.57 16.29 7.45
CA LYS A 120 3.49 16.54 8.41
C LYS A 120 2.68 15.26 8.61
N ILE A 121 2.66 14.77 9.84
CA ILE A 121 1.96 13.55 10.26
C ILE A 121 0.66 13.96 10.95
N ASN A 122 -0.45 13.82 10.24
CA ASN A 122 -1.81 14.14 10.71
C ASN A 122 -2.91 13.29 10.07
N ALA A 123 -2.57 12.18 9.44
CA ALA A 123 -3.53 11.35 8.74
C ALA A 123 -4.54 10.70 9.69
N PHE A 124 -4.12 10.33 10.91
CA PHE A 124 -5.02 9.94 12.00
C PHE A 124 -6.06 11.03 12.34
N ASN A 125 -5.64 12.30 12.42
CA ASN A 125 -6.56 13.41 12.67
C ASN A 125 -7.54 13.58 11.50
N THR A 126 -7.08 13.38 10.27
CA THR A 126 -7.94 13.37 9.07
C THR A 126 -8.96 12.23 9.14
N LEU A 127 -8.57 11.01 9.53
CA LEU A 127 -9.48 9.89 9.72
C LEU A 127 -10.54 10.22 10.78
N MET A 128 -10.15 10.73 11.94
CA MET A 128 -11.10 11.11 13.01
C MET A 128 -12.05 12.23 12.59
N CYS A 129 -11.55 13.22 11.83
CA CYS A 129 -12.38 14.26 11.23
C CYS A 129 -13.41 13.66 10.27
N THR A 130 -12.99 12.74 9.39
CA THR A 130 -13.89 12.04 8.46
C THR A 130 -14.94 11.22 9.19
N VAL A 131 -14.56 10.44 10.22
CA VAL A 131 -15.50 9.66 11.04
C VAL A 131 -16.54 10.57 11.69
N LEU A 132 -16.11 11.71 12.26
CA LEU A 132 -17.02 12.67 12.87
C LEU A 132 -17.98 13.28 11.85
N LEU A 133 -17.47 13.70 10.69
CA LEU A 133 -18.29 14.28 9.62
C LEU A 133 -19.27 13.25 9.04
N THR A 134 -18.85 12.00 8.89
CA THR A 134 -19.73 10.88 8.51
C THR A 134 -20.83 10.69 9.53
N ALA A 135 -20.53 10.69 10.84
CA ALA A 135 -21.55 10.57 11.89
C ALA A 135 -22.53 11.75 11.89
N VAL A 136 -22.04 12.98 11.70
CA VAL A 136 -22.90 14.17 11.57
C VAL A 136 -23.77 14.10 10.33
N ALA A 137 -23.21 13.66 9.20
CA ALA A 137 -23.96 13.51 7.95
C ALA A 137 -25.07 12.46 8.09
N PHE A 138 -24.76 11.31 8.71
CA PHE A 138 -25.74 10.28 9.00
C PHE A 138 -26.85 10.77 9.93
N ALA A 139 -26.50 11.52 10.99
CA ALA A 139 -27.50 12.08 11.91
C ALA A 139 -28.41 13.14 11.25
N ARG A 140 -27.91 13.86 10.23
CA ARG A 140 -28.65 14.94 9.55
C ARG A 140 -29.49 14.45 8.37
N TRP A 141 -28.97 13.52 7.58
CA TRP A 141 -29.54 13.11 6.29
C TRP A 141 -29.82 11.61 6.18
N GLY A 142 -29.56 10.84 7.24
CA GLY A 142 -29.74 9.38 7.24
C GLY A 142 -28.73 8.66 6.34
N ASP A 143 -29.17 7.57 5.73
CA ASP A 143 -28.38 6.71 4.84
C ASP A 143 -28.29 7.26 3.40
N SER A 144 -29.20 8.13 2.97
CA SER A 144 -29.30 8.68 1.61
C SER A 144 -27.96 9.13 0.97
N PRO A 145 -27.13 9.99 1.60
CA PRO A 145 -25.87 10.42 0.97
C PRO A 145 -24.86 9.28 0.80
N PHE A 146 -24.91 8.25 1.65
CA PHE A 146 -24.02 7.09 1.57
C PHE A 146 -24.49 6.08 0.51
N LEU A 147 -25.82 5.93 0.37
CA LEU A 147 -26.40 5.11 -0.71
C LEU A 147 -26.07 5.69 -2.08
N TYR A 148 -26.07 7.02 -2.23
CA TYR A 148 -25.62 7.68 -3.46
C TYR A 148 -24.20 7.26 -3.86
N ILE A 149 -23.25 7.23 -2.91
CA ILE A 149 -21.86 6.83 -3.17
C ILE A 149 -21.82 5.42 -3.79
N ILE A 150 -22.62 4.50 -3.26
CA ILE A 150 -22.69 3.11 -3.73
C ILE A 150 -23.44 3.00 -5.07
N ASP A 151 -24.49 3.78 -5.28
CA ASP A 151 -25.23 3.77 -6.54
C ASP A 151 -24.41 4.35 -7.70
N HIS A 152 -23.44 5.24 -7.40
CA HIS A 152 -22.49 5.82 -8.34
C HIS A 152 -21.08 5.19 -8.26
N TYR A 153 -20.95 4.01 -7.65
CA TYR A 153 -19.66 3.39 -7.35
C TYR A 153 -18.76 3.18 -8.58
N VAL A 154 -19.31 2.70 -9.69
CA VAL A 154 -18.56 2.49 -10.95
C VAL A 154 -18.11 3.82 -11.56
N GLU A 155 -18.91 4.88 -11.43
CA GLU A 155 -18.54 6.21 -11.91
C GLU A 155 -17.42 6.83 -11.06
N LEU A 156 -17.41 6.53 -9.75
CA LEU A 156 -16.34 6.93 -8.84
C LEU A 156 -15.03 6.21 -9.13
N ILE A 157 -15.05 4.95 -9.58
CA ILE A 157 -13.85 4.25 -10.10
C ILE A 157 -13.27 5.02 -11.30
N THR A 158 -14.12 5.50 -12.20
CA THR A 158 -13.67 6.30 -13.35
C THR A 158 -13.09 7.63 -12.90
N ALA A 159 -13.74 8.30 -11.95
CA ALA A 159 -13.25 9.57 -11.40
C ALA A 159 -11.88 9.40 -10.71
N SER A 160 -11.70 8.34 -9.91
CA SER A 160 -10.43 8.03 -9.26
C SER A 160 -9.34 7.68 -10.26
N LEU A 161 -9.67 6.95 -11.33
CA LEU A 161 -8.74 6.60 -12.40
C LEU A 161 -8.28 7.84 -13.17
N ILE A 162 -9.20 8.75 -13.51
CA ILE A 162 -8.87 10.04 -14.14
C ILE A 162 -7.90 10.81 -13.24
N MET A 163 -8.21 10.93 -11.95
CA MET A 163 -7.32 11.59 -10.99
C MET A 163 -5.94 10.92 -10.95
N SER A 164 -5.91 9.59 -10.93
CA SER A 164 -4.66 8.80 -10.90
C SER A 164 -3.77 9.08 -12.11
N ILE A 165 -4.37 9.07 -13.31
CA ILE A 165 -3.68 9.37 -14.57
C ILE A 165 -3.19 10.82 -14.57
N CYS A 166 -4.03 11.78 -14.19
CA CYS A 166 -3.66 13.20 -14.13
C CYS A 166 -2.47 13.43 -13.20
N GLN A 167 -2.46 12.81 -12.01
CA GLN A 167 -1.34 12.93 -11.08
C GLN A 167 -0.06 12.27 -11.59
N ALA A 168 -0.16 11.10 -12.22
CA ALA A 168 0.99 10.43 -12.80
C ALA A 168 1.62 11.26 -13.95
N VAL A 169 0.78 11.82 -14.83
CA VAL A 169 1.22 12.72 -15.90
C VAL A 169 1.86 13.99 -15.32
N TYR A 170 1.25 14.60 -14.32
CA TYR A 170 1.79 15.78 -13.64
C TYR A 170 3.17 15.49 -13.02
N CYS A 171 3.28 14.42 -12.22
CA CYS A 171 4.55 14.04 -11.57
C CYS A 171 5.64 13.68 -12.58
N TYR A 172 5.28 13.03 -13.68
CA TYR A 172 6.20 12.77 -14.78
C TYR A 172 6.69 14.08 -15.42
N TRP A 173 5.80 15.04 -15.69
CA TRP A 173 6.18 16.31 -16.32
C TRP A 173 7.09 17.16 -15.44
N ILE A 174 6.76 17.32 -14.14
CA ILE A 174 7.60 18.12 -13.23
C ILE A 174 8.97 17.50 -12.96
N SER A 175 9.13 16.18 -13.16
CA SER A 175 10.40 15.48 -12.94
C SER A 175 11.54 15.94 -13.85
N PHE A 176 11.23 16.65 -14.95
CA PHE A 176 12.22 17.19 -15.89
C PHE A 176 12.81 18.54 -15.43
N GLN A 177 12.30 19.12 -14.35
CA GLN A 177 12.87 20.32 -13.76
C GLN A 177 14.26 20.04 -13.15
N SER A 178 15.14 21.04 -13.17
CA SER A 178 16.46 20.94 -12.55
C SER A 178 16.38 20.80 -11.02
N GLY A 179 17.35 20.10 -10.44
CA GLY A 179 17.45 19.92 -8.98
C GLY A 179 16.56 18.81 -8.40
N ARG A 180 15.82 18.06 -9.23
CA ARG A 180 15.02 16.91 -8.77
C ARG A 180 15.90 15.68 -8.54
N ILE A 181 15.58 14.92 -7.50
CA ILE A 181 16.16 13.59 -7.23
C ILE A 181 15.22 12.55 -7.83
N LEU A 182 15.74 11.76 -8.76
CA LEU A 182 14.95 10.78 -9.49
C LEU A 182 14.93 9.43 -8.77
N ALA A 183 13.86 8.66 -8.91
CA ALA A 183 13.84 7.27 -8.49
C ALA A 183 14.86 6.46 -9.30
N LEU A 184 15.56 5.52 -8.66
CA LEU A 184 16.58 4.71 -9.36
C LEU A 184 15.97 3.84 -10.47
N GLY A 185 14.73 3.39 -10.28
CA GLY A 185 13.97 2.67 -11.30
C GLY A 185 13.43 3.58 -12.40
N GLY A 186 13.22 4.88 -12.12
CA GLY A 186 12.47 5.79 -12.97
C GLY A 186 13.26 6.61 -13.98
N ASN A 187 14.52 6.28 -14.29
CA ASN A 187 15.33 7.03 -15.24
C ASN A 187 15.88 6.16 -16.38
N SER A 188 15.02 5.35 -16.99
CA SER A 188 15.37 4.37 -18.02
C SER A 188 15.47 4.97 -19.43
N GLY A 189 14.87 6.13 -19.66
CA GLY A 189 14.76 6.75 -20.99
C GLY A 189 13.62 6.21 -21.84
N ASN A 190 12.83 5.26 -21.33
CA ASN A 190 11.58 4.83 -21.95
C ASN A 190 10.40 5.56 -21.29
N VAL A 191 9.65 6.34 -22.07
CA VAL A 191 8.55 7.19 -21.58
C VAL A 191 7.47 6.39 -20.85
N ILE A 192 7.03 5.26 -21.42
CA ILE A 192 5.94 4.44 -20.86
C ILE A 192 6.37 3.86 -19.51
N TYR A 193 7.58 3.29 -19.44
CA TYR A 193 8.10 2.68 -18.22
C TYR A 193 8.38 3.72 -17.13
N ASP A 194 9.00 4.85 -17.49
CA ASP A 194 9.33 5.92 -16.56
C ASP A 194 8.07 6.64 -16.04
N TRP A 195 7.00 6.74 -16.85
CA TRP A 195 5.68 7.22 -16.41
C TRP A 195 4.97 6.22 -15.49
N PHE A 196 5.10 4.92 -15.77
CA PHE A 196 4.53 3.86 -14.94
C PHE A 196 5.17 3.80 -13.54
N ILE A 197 6.50 3.64 -13.47
CA ILE A 197 7.24 3.59 -12.19
C ILE A 197 7.25 4.94 -11.49
N GLY A 198 7.32 6.03 -12.25
CA GLY A 198 7.50 7.37 -11.72
C GLY A 198 8.96 7.80 -11.74
N ARG A 199 9.22 9.00 -12.25
CA ARG A 199 10.56 9.57 -12.37
C ARG A 199 11.01 10.27 -11.10
N ASP A 200 10.15 11.12 -10.52
CA ASP A 200 10.47 11.90 -9.31
C ASP A 200 10.37 11.02 -8.06
N LEU A 201 11.40 11.03 -7.21
CA LEU A 201 11.44 10.22 -5.98
C LEU A 201 10.45 10.75 -4.93
N ASN A 202 10.34 12.07 -4.80
CA ASN A 202 9.46 12.71 -3.80
C ASN A 202 8.84 13.98 -4.41
N PRO A 203 7.84 13.84 -5.32
CA PRO A 203 7.23 14.99 -5.95
C PRO A 203 6.48 15.84 -4.93
N ARG A 204 6.86 17.11 -4.86
CA ARG A 204 6.41 18.06 -3.85
C ARG A 204 5.90 19.36 -4.44
N ILE A 205 4.84 19.87 -3.83
CA ILE A 205 4.35 21.24 -3.97
C ILE A 205 4.62 21.95 -2.64
N ALA A 206 5.70 22.73 -2.57
CA ALA A 206 6.24 23.24 -1.31
C ALA A 206 6.50 22.11 -0.28
N HIS A 207 5.79 22.10 0.86
CA HIS A 207 5.90 21.05 1.87
C HIS A 207 4.94 19.87 1.66
N PHE A 208 4.02 19.97 0.70
CA PHE A 208 3.06 18.92 0.38
C PHE A 208 3.71 17.86 -0.50
N ASP A 209 3.89 16.66 0.05
CA ASP A 209 4.46 15.52 -0.64
C ASP A 209 3.33 14.64 -1.17
N ILE A 210 3.21 14.60 -2.50
CA ILE A 210 2.07 13.98 -3.19
C ILE A 210 1.99 12.48 -2.87
N LYS A 211 3.14 11.83 -2.80
CA LYS A 211 3.25 10.41 -2.56
C LYS A 211 2.75 10.03 -1.17
N THR A 212 3.36 10.58 -0.12
CA THR A 212 2.94 10.26 1.26
C THR A 212 1.50 10.68 1.55
N PHE A 213 1.01 11.74 0.89
CA PHE A 213 -0.39 12.11 0.98
C PHE A 213 -1.31 11.03 0.41
N ASN A 214 -1.05 10.56 -0.82
CA ASN A 214 -1.90 9.59 -1.52
C ASN A 214 -1.86 8.20 -0.89
N GLU A 215 -0.69 7.75 -0.44
CA GLU A 215 -0.49 6.45 0.21
C GLU A 215 -1.40 6.29 1.44
N MET A 216 -1.61 7.38 2.20
CA MET A 216 -2.38 7.33 3.45
C MET A 216 -3.83 7.77 3.27
N ARG A 217 -4.08 8.95 2.71
CA ARG A 217 -5.38 9.63 2.92
C ARG A 217 -6.47 9.24 1.91
N PRO A 218 -6.33 9.58 0.61
CA PRO A 218 -7.44 9.43 -0.34
C PRO A 218 -7.80 7.98 -0.64
N GLY A 219 -6.87 7.05 -0.51
CA GLY A 219 -7.11 5.61 -0.68
C GLY A 219 -7.68 4.95 0.58
N LEU A 220 -6.90 4.91 1.66
CA LEU A 220 -7.26 4.13 2.86
C LEU A 220 -8.48 4.71 3.60
N ILE A 221 -8.57 6.03 3.75
CA ILE A 221 -9.73 6.63 4.42
C ILE A 221 -10.99 6.45 3.57
N LEU A 222 -10.87 6.50 2.23
CA LEU A 222 -12.00 6.24 1.34
C LEU A 222 -12.44 4.78 1.42
N TRP A 223 -11.50 3.84 1.47
CA TRP A 223 -11.80 2.42 1.68
C TRP A 223 -12.68 2.22 2.92
N ALA A 224 -12.27 2.74 4.08
CA ALA A 224 -13.05 2.67 5.32
C ALA A 224 -14.45 3.30 5.18
N LEU A 225 -14.56 4.42 4.46
CA LEU A 225 -15.85 5.08 4.20
C LEU A 225 -16.74 4.24 3.27
N LEU A 226 -16.17 3.64 2.21
CA LEU A 226 -16.90 2.79 1.28
C LEU A 226 -17.42 1.53 1.97
N ASP A 227 -16.63 0.89 2.82
CA ASP A 227 -17.08 -0.27 3.60
C ASP A 227 -18.27 0.08 4.49
N PHE A 228 -18.24 1.24 5.14
CA PHE A 228 -19.39 1.73 5.92
C PHE A 228 -20.62 1.94 5.02
N CYS A 229 -20.44 2.50 3.82
CA CYS A 229 -21.53 2.68 2.86
C CYS A 229 -22.13 1.32 2.42
N TRP A 230 -21.31 0.29 2.23
CA TRP A 230 -21.78 -1.06 1.90
C TRP A 230 -22.54 -1.73 3.05
N VAL A 231 -22.11 -1.51 4.30
CA VAL A 231 -22.88 -1.93 5.49
C VAL A 231 -24.26 -1.27 5.49
N LEU A 232 -24.33 0.05 5.26
CA LEU A 232 -25.60 0.77 5.15
C LEU A 232 -26.46 0.24 4.00
N LYS A 233 -25.86 -0.09 2.85
CA LYS A 233 -26.57 -0.69 1.72
C LYS A 233 -27.24 -2.02 2.09
N GLN A 234 -26.55 -2.86 2.86
CA GLN A 234 -27.15 -4.12 3.34
C GLN A 234 -28.30 -3.86 4.32
N ILE A 235 -28.13 -2.93 5.26
CA ILE A 235 -29.17 -2.55 6.23
C ILE A 235 -30.41 -2.02 5.51
N HIS A 236 -30.22 -1.19 4.48
CA HIS A 236 -31.32 -0.65 3.69
C HIS A 236 -32.14 -1.74 2.98
N HIS A 237 -31.48 -2.77 2.43
CA HIS A 237 -32.16 -3.86 1.71
C HIS A 237 -32.69 -4.97 2.62
N SER A 238 -31.97 -5.32 3.68
CA SER A 238 -32.25 -6.49 4.53
C SER A 238 -32.85 -6.12 5.90
N GLY A 239 -32.98 -4.84 6.22
CA GLY A 239 -33.49 -4.32 7.49
C GLY A 239 -32.54 -4.44 8.69
N SER A 240 -31.56 -5.34 8.63
CA SER A 240 -30.54 -5.51 9.67
C SER A 240 -29.21 -5.97 9.06
N PRO A 241 -28.06 -5.63 9.67
CA PRO A 241 -26.77 -6.07 9.16
C PRO A 241 -26.50 -7.53 9.55
N SER A 242 -25.90 -8.29 8.64
CA SER A 242 -25.40 -9.64 8.91
C SER A 242 -24.17 -9.60 9.81
N ASN A 243 -23.92 -10.66 10.58
CA ASN A 243 -22.75 -10.68 11.46
C ASN A 243 -21.44 -10.74 10.64
N SER A 244 -21.47 -11.31 9.43
CA SER A 244 -20.31 -11.38 8.54
C SER A 244 -19.90 -9.99 8.03
N ILE A 245 -20.85 -9.15 7.59
CA ILE A 245 -20.53 -7.83 7.04
C ILE A 245 -19.95 -6.92 8.11
N LEU A 246 -20.50 -6.97 9.33
CA LEU A 246 -19.99 -6.20 10.45
C LEU A 246 -18.59 -6.66 10.86
N LEU A 247 -18.36 -7.98 10.90
CA LEU A 247 -17.06 -8.52 11.24
C LEU A 247 -15.99 -8.08 10.22
N THR A 248 -16.28 -8.19 8.93
CA THR A 248 -15.35 -7.75 7.87
C THR A 248 -15.10 -6.25 7.93
N PHE A 249 -16.14 -5.43 8.08
CA PHE A 249 -16.01 -3.98 8.24
C PHE A 249 -15.12 -3.62 9.44
N ILE A 250 -15.32 -4.25 10.60
CA ILE A 250 -14.52 -3.99 11.79
C ILE A 250 -13.05 -4.33 11.55
N PHE A 251 -12.75 -5.43 10.86
CA PHE A 251 -11.37 -5.81 10.57
C PHE A 251 -10.68 -4.84 9.62
N GLN A 252 -11.35 -4.48 8.52
CA GLN A 252 -10.82 -3.56 7.52
C GLN A 252 -10.67 -2.14 8.08
N PHE A 253 -11.68 -1.65 8.83
CA PHE A 253 -11.62 -0.38 9.53
C PHE A 253 -10.49 -0.35 10.56
N TRP A 254 -10.31 -1.42 11.34
CA TRP A 254 -9.21 -1.51 12.31
C TRP A 254 -7.85 -1.46 11.62
N TYR A 255 -7.69 -2.12 10.47
CA TYR A 255 -6.46 -2.06 9.68
C TYR A 255 -6.16 -0.63 9.20
N VAL A 256 -7.16 0.07 8.65
CA VAL A 256 -7.01 1.48 8.25
C VAL A 256 -6.67 2.35 9.46
N PHE A 257 -7.41 2.20 10.56
CA PHE A 257 -7.16 2.94 11.80
C PHE A 257 -5.73 2.76 12.30
N ASP A 258 -5.24 1.52 12.32
CA ASP A 258 -3.91 1.13 12.77
C ASP A 258 -2.81 1.67 11.83
N ALA A 259 -3.06 1.71 10.52
CA ALA A 259 -2.18 2.35 9.55
C ALA A 259 -2.10 3.87 9.79
N GLU A 260 -3.24 4.54 9.91
CA GLU A 260 -3.31 6.00 10.10
C GLU A 260 -2.70 6.45 11.44
N TYR A 261 -2.93 5.67 12.50
CA TYR A 261 -2.33 5.94 13.81
C TYR A 261 -0.80 5.83 13.77
N ASN A 262 -0.27 4.90 12.96
CA ASN A 262 1.16 4.65 12.82
C ASN A 262 1.75 5.24 11.52
N GLU A 263 1.20 6.35 11.02
CA GLU A 263 1.55 6.99 9.73
C GLU A 263 3.08 7.15 9.53
N GLU A 264 3.87 7.43 10.57
CA GLU A 264 5.32 7.61 10.44
C GLU A 264 6.08 6.40 9.88
N ILE A 265 5.53 5.19 10.00
CA ILE A 265 6.20 3.96 9.58
C ILE A 265 6.43 3.96 8.06
N ILE A 266 5.52 4.58 7.29
CA ILE A 266 5.59 4.63 5.82
C ILE A 266 6.86 5.34 5.34
N LEU A 267 7.39 6.28 6.12
CA LEU A 267 8.58 7.06 5.76
C LEU A 267 9.84 6.19 5.60
N THR A 268 9.78 4.94 6.06
CA THR A 268 10.88 3.97 5.92
C THR A 268 10.58 2.84 4.93
N GLN A 269 9.42 2.87 4.27
CA GLN A 269 9.00 1.85 3.31
C GLN A 269 9.58 2.12 1.91
N MET A 270 9.62 1.07 1.10
CA MET A 270 10.13 1.09 -0.28
C MET A 270 9.42 2.13 -1.15
N ASP A 271 8.10 2.21 -1.02
CA ASP A 271 7.26 3.12 -1.83
C ASP A 271 7.72 4.59 -1.65
N ILE A 272 8.06 4.99 -0.41
CA ILE A 272 8.54 6.35 -0.10
C ILE A 272 10.04 6.55 -0.40
N THR A 273 10.88 5.54 -0.09
CA THR A 273 12.34 5.71 -0.04
C THR A 273 13.07 5.34 -1.33
N THR A 274 12.50 4.50 -2.18
CA THR A 274 13.15 4.01 -3.41
C THR A 274 12.33 4.24 -4.67
N ASP A 275 11.02 4.06 -4.59
CA ASP A 275 10.15 4.04 -5.77
C ASP A 275 9.81 5.46 -6.21
N GLY A 276 9.46 5.67 -7.48
CA GLY A 276 8.95 6.97 -7.93
C GLY A 276 7.46 7.08 -7.69
N PHE A 277 6.90 8.29 -7.77
CA PHE A 277 5.44 8.42 -7.86
C PHE A 277 5.00 8.52 -9.32
N GLY A 278 4.68 7.35 -9.89
CA GLY A 278 4.17 7.20 -11.25
C GLY A 278 2.74 6.66 -11.28
N PHE A 279 2.31 6.19 -12.44
CA PHE A 279 0.98 5.59 -12.59
C PHE A 279 0.77 4.42 -11.64
N MET A 280 1.78 3.58 -11.41
CA MET A 280 1.70 2.40 -10.55
C MET A 280 1.23 2.74 -9.12
N LEU A 281 1.93 3.65 -8.43
CA LEU A 281 1.54 4.07 -7.08
C LEU A 281 0.25 4.88 -7.11
N SER A 282 0.12 5.83 -8.05
CA SER A 282 -1.06 6.68 -8.16
C SER A 282 -2.36 5.88 -8.32
N VAL A 283 -2.40 4.92 -9.25
CA VAL A 283 -3.58 4.06 -9.45
C VAL A 283 -3.77 3.06 -8.32
N GLY A 284 -2.66 2.58 -7.73
CA GLY A 284 -2.67 1.72 -6.54
C GLY A 284 -3.40 2.39 -5.38
N ASP A 285 -2.94 3.58 -5.01
CA ASP A 285 -3.42 4.36 -3.88
C ASP A 285 -4.88 4.80 -4.08
N LEU A 286 -5.16 5.43 -5.22
CA LEU A 286 -6.43 6.15 -5.42
C LEU A 286 -7.56 5.27 -5.94
N THR A 287 -7.23 4.20 -6.67
CA THR A 287 -8.24 3.40 -7.40
C THR A 287 -8.23 1.94 -6.97
N TRP A 288 -7.06 1.29 -6.90
CA TRP A 288 -7.02 -0.13 -6.59
C TRP A 288 -7.42 -0.42 -5.14
N VAL A 289 -6.78 0.25 -4.17
CA VAL A 289 -7.04 0.04 -2.74
C VAL A 289 -8.53 0.23 -2.39
N PRO A 290 -9.15 1.41 -2.55
CA PRO A 290 -10.53 1.62 -2.10
C PRO A 290 -11.55 0.76 -2.85
N PHE A 291 -11.38 0.55 -4.16
CA PHE A 291 -12.41 -0.07 -4.98
C PHE A 291 -12.25 -1.58 -5.15
N THR A 292 -11.12 -2.19 -4.77
CA THR A 292 -10.94 -3.64 -4.78
C THR A 292 -10.86 -4.27 -3.39
N TYR A 293 -10.43 -3.52 -2.37
CA TYR A 293 -10.31 -4.08 -1.01
C TYR A 293 -11.69 -4.15 -0.32
N SER A 294 -12.65 -3.34 -0.77
CA SER A 294 -14.05 -3.40 -0.33
C SER A 294 -14.83 -4.60 -0.90
N LEU A 295 -14.22 -5.45 -1.74
CA LEU A 295 -14.93 -6.49 -2.52
C LEU A 295 -15.73 -7.48 -1.65
N GLN A 296 -15.24 -7.79 -0.45
CA GLN A 296 -15.95 -8.67 0.48
C GLN A 296 -17.24 -7.99 1.00
N LEU A 297 -17.20 -6.68 1.25
CA LEU A 297 -18.37 -5.91 1.68
C LEU A 297 -19.35 -5.73 0.53
N VAL A 298 -18.87 -5.53 -0.70
CA VAL A 298 -19.69 -5.52 -1.93
C VAL A 298 -20.49 -6.83 -2.02
N TYR A 299 -19.83 -7.99 -1.92
CA TYR A 299 -20.51 -9.29 -1.97
C TYR A 299 -21.52 -9.46 -0.84
N LEU A 300 -21.11 -9.18 0.40
CA LEU A 300 -21.96 -9.35 1.56
C LEU A 300 -23.15 -8.40 1.55
N SER A 301 -23.09 -7.24 0.87
CA SER A 301 -24.19 -6.29 0.85
C SER A 301 -25.45 -6.83 0.17
N PHE A 302 -25.31 -7.80 -0.73
CA PHE A 302 -26.44 -8.46 -1.41
C PHE A 302 -26.53 -9.97 -1.13
N VAL A 303 -25.50 -10.58 -0.51
CA VAL A 303 -25.55 -11.95 0.01
C VAL A 303 -25.35 -11.92 1.53
N PRO A 304 -26.41 -11.68 2.33
CA PRO A 304 -26.30 -11.62 3.78
C PRO A 304 -26.03 -13.02 4.35
N LEU A 305 -24.81 -13.23 4.83
CA LEU A 305 -24.39 -14.47 5.48
C LEU A 305 -24.39 -14.33 7.01
N HIS A 306 -25.01 -15.28 7.69
CA HIS A 306 -24.98 -15.36 9.15
C HIS A 306 -24.09 -16.53 9.58
N LEU A 307 -22.92 -16.20 10.09
CA LEU A 307 -21.97 -17.16 10.64
C LEU A 307 -22.46 -17.66 11.99
N SER A 308 -22.27 -18.95 12.27
CA SER A 308 -22.44 -19.50 13.62
C SER A 308 -21.40 -18.91 14.58
N ASN A 309 -21.68 -18.94 15.89
CA ASN A 309 -20.74 -18.47 16.92
C ASN A 309 -19.36 -19.15 16.82
N PHE A 310 -19.34 -20.44 16.42
CA PHE A 310 -18.10 -21.17 16.20
C PHE A 310 -17.30 -20.62 15.01
N GLN A 311 -17.96 -20.36 13.88
CA GLN A 311 -17.33 -19.76 12.70
C GLN A 311 -16.82 -18.34 13.00
N LEU A 312 -17.61 -17.52 13.71
CA LEU A 312 -17.18 -16.19 14.16
C LEU A 312 -15.92 -16.26 15.02
N ALA A 313 -15.89 -17.17 16.00
CA ALA A 313 -14.73 -17.35 16.88
C ALA A 313 -13.48 -17.79 16.10
N LEU A 314 -13.63 -18.69 15.12
CA LEU A 314 -12.54 -19.15 14.26
C LEU A 314 -11.98 -18.00 13.43
N VAL A 315 -12.84 -17.24 12.75
CA VAL A 315 -12.42 -16.11 11.92
C VAL A 315 -11.75 -15.02 12.77
N LEU A 316 -12.30 -14.73 13.95
CA LEU A 316 -11.70 -13.79 14.90
C LEU A 316 -10.32 -14.27 15.37
N ALA A 317 -10.15 -15.56 15.65
CA ALA A 317 -8.85 -16.13 16.00
C ALA A 317 -7.83 -15.94 14.88
N VAL A 318 -8.21 -16.17 13.61
CA VAL A 318 -7.33 -15.94 12.45
C VAL A 318 -6.91 -14.47 12.37
N GLN A 319 -7.86 -13.53 12.49
CA GLN A 319 -7.57 -12.09 12.50
C GLN A 319 -6.60 -11.71 13.63
N LEU A 320 -6.86 -12.16 14.86
CA LEU A 320 -6.04 -11.82 16.03
C LEU A 320 -4.62 -12.40 15.92
N VAL A 321 -4.48 -13.63 15.40
CA VAL A 321 -3.16 -14.23 15.15
C VAL A 321 -2.40 -13.43 14.10
N GLY A 322 -3.03 -13.10 12.97
CA GLY A 322 -2.41 -12.28 11.92
C GLY A 322 -1.97 -10.92 12.45
N TYR A 323 -2.87 -10.23 13.15
CA TYR A 323 -2.58 -8.92 13.73
C TYR A 323 -1.47 -8.96 14.78
N ALA A 324 -1.45 -9.98 15.65
CA ALA A 324 -0.40 -10.14 16.65
C ALA A 324 0.97 -10.31 16.00
N ILE A 325 1.08 -11.18 14.99
CA ILE A 325 2.33 -11.38 14.24
C ILE A 325 2.77 -10.08 13.56
N PHE A 326 1.84 -9.42 12.87
CA PHE A 326 2.11 -8.17 12.15
C PHE A 326 2.60 -7.06 13.08
N ARG A 327 1.86 -6.78 14.16
CA ARG A 327 2.14 -5.66 15.05
C ARG A 327 3.34 -5.92 15.94
N ILE A 328 3.45 -7.10 16.54
CA ILE A 328 4.59 -7.44 17.42
C ILE A 328 5.90 -7.44 16.64
N SER A 329 5.93 -8.00 15.43
CA SER A 329 7.15 -8.02 14.61
C SER A 329 7.55 -6.60 14.16
N ASN A 330 6.60 -5.74 13.78
CA ASN A 330 6.91 -4.35 13.44
C ASN A 330 7.42 -3.57 14.67
N GLU A 331 6.81 -3.73 15.84
CA GLU A 331 7.30 -3.10 17.07
C GLU A 331 8.72 -3.57 17.46
N GLU A 332 9.05 -4.86 17.26
CA GLU A 332 10.42 -5.36 17.46
C GLU A 332 11.43 -4.63 16.58
N LYS A 333 11.11 -4.47 15.28
CA LYS A 333 11.96 -3.73 14.33
C LYS A 333 12.04 -2.24 14.68
N ASN A 334 10.93 -1.62 15.06
CA ASN A 334 10.86 -0.19 15.35
C ASN A 334 11.59 0.16 16.65
N ALA A 335 11.40 -0.64 17.71
CA ALA A 335 12.15 -0.50 18.97
C ALA A 335 13.66 -0.62 18.71
N PHE A 336 14.06 -1.66 17.96
CA PHE A 336 15.47 -1.90 17.63
C PHE A 336 16.12 -0.75 16.84
N ARG A 337 15.35 -0.01 16.02
CA ARG A 337 15.85 1.13 15.24
C ARG A 337 15.91 2.44 16.04
N ARG A 338 14.99 2.67 16.98
CA ARG A 338 14.86 3.96 17.69
C ARG A 338 15.95 4.18 18.72
N LYS A 339 16.40 3.13 19.40
CA LYS A 339 17.45 3.20 20.42
C LYS A 339 18.12 1.84 20.49
N SER A 340 19.39 1.77 20.86
CA SER A 340 20.07 0.54 21.30
C SER A 340 19.40 -0.16 22.51
N GLU A 341 18.19 0.24 22.89
CA GLU A 341 17.30 -0.48 23.77
C GLU A 341 16.83 -1.70 23.00
N ASN A 342 17.42 -2.82 23.34
CA ASN A 342 16.99 -4.14 22.95
C ASN A 342 16.12 -4.69 24.10
N PRO A 343 14.87 -4.19 24.31
CA PRO A 343 14.10 -4.47 25.52
C PRO A 343 13.82 -5.96 25.71
N LYS A 344 13.73 -6.69 24.60
CA LYS A 344 13.51 -8.15 24.57
C LYS A 344 14.82 -8.96 24.55
N GLY A 345 16.00 -8.33 24.56
CA GLY A 345 17.27 -9.05 24.46
C GLY A 345 17.46 -9.80 23.14
N LEU A 346 16.85 -9.34 22.04
CA LEU A 346 16.98 -9.90 20.70
C LEU A 346 18.43 -9.83 20.19
N LYS A 347 18.93 -10.97 19.72
CA LYS A 347 20.22 -11.09 19.04
C LYS A 347 20.19 -10.39 17.68
N PHE A 348 21.31 -9.77 17.32
CA PHE A 348 21.52 -9.12 16.03
C PHE A 348 22.88 -9.50 15.43
N MET A 349 23.00 -9.37 14.11
CA MET A 349 24.25 -9.40 13.37
C MET A 349 24.66 -7.96 13.04
N GLU A 350 25.93 -7.64 13.27
CA GLU A 350 26.53 -6.39 12.81
C GLU A 350 27.07 -6.57 11.39
N THR A 351 26.84 -5.57 10.55
CA THR A 351 27.27 -5.51 9.15
C THR A 351 28.53 -4.66 9.03
N GLU A 352 29.37 -4.90 8.02
CA GLU A 352 30.61 -4.16 7.74
C GLU A 352 30.39 -2.64 7.64
N ARG A 353 29.20 -2.21 7.19
CA ARG A 353 28.82 -0.79 7.13
C ARG A 353 28.35 -0.18 8.45
N GLY A 354 28.51 -0.87 9.58
CA GLY A 354 28.15 -0.39 10.92
C GLY A 354 26.64 -0.40 11.23
N THR A 355 25.82 -1.08 10.42
CA THR A 355 24.39 -1.29 10.72
C THR A 355 24.13 -2.66 11.32
N ARG A 356 22.91 -2.86 11.85
CA ARG A 356 22.54 -4.10 12.55
C ARG A 356 21.30 -4.74 11.94
N LEU A 357 21.28 -6.08 11.91
CA LEU A 357 20.18 -6.91 11.42
C LEU A 357 19.71 -7.86 12.54
N LEU A 358 18.41 -7.88 12.84
CA LEU A 358 17.85 -8.77 13.86
C LEU A 358 17.88 -10.24 13.39
N ILE A 359 18.37 -11.15 14.23
CA ILE A 359 18.51 -12.59 13.93
C ILE A 359 17.78 -13.47 14.96
N SER A 360 16.83 -12.91 15.71
CA SER A 360 16.03 -13.61 16.73
C SER A 360 14.67 -12.95 16.88
N GLY A 361 13.79 -13.53 17.70
CA GLY A 361 12.38 -13.12 17.74
C GLY A 361 11.68 -13.45 16.42
N TRP A 362 10.70 -12.64 16.03
CA TRP A 362 10.00 -12.85 14.75
C TRP A 362 10.93 -12.74 13.54
N TRP A 363 11.87 -11.79 13.59
CA TRP A 363 12.86 -11.55 12.54
C TRP A 363 13.97 -12.62 12.47
N GLY A 364 14.06 -13.50 13.49
CA GLY A 364 14.90 -14.69 13.44
C GLY A 364 14.18 -15.94 12.91
N LEU A 365 12.84 -15.94 12.93
CA LEU A 365 12.04 -17.05 12.38
C LEU A 365 11.88 -16.94 10.87
N SER A 366 11.59 -15.73 10.37
CA SER A 366 11.59 -15.42 8.94
C SER A 366 12.08 -13.99 8.72
N ARG A 367 12.46 -13.68 7.49
CA ARG A 367 12.96 -12.34 7.12
C ARG A 367 11.85 -11.31 6.98
N HIS A 368 10.60 -11.76 6.81
CA HIS A 368 9.41 -10.92 6.67
C HIS A 368 8.22 -11.47 7.46
N PRO A 369 8.32 -11.57 8.79
CA PRO A 369 7.23 -12.06 9.64
C PRO A 369 6.02 -11.12 9.58
N ASN A 370 6.25 -9.82 9.38
CA ASN A 370 5.20 -8.84 9.17
C ASN A 370 4.35 -9.18 7.93
N TYR A 371 4.96 -9.64 6.83
CA TYR A 371 4.21 -10.04 5.63
C TYR A 371 3.37 -11.29 5.88
N LEU A 372 3.85 -12.23 6.71
CA LEU A 372 3.06 -13.39 7.13
C LEU A 372 1.82 -12.96 7.91
N GLY A 373 1.99 -12.08 8.91
CA GLY A 373 0.87 -11.57 9.71
C GLY A 373 -0.16 -10.84 8.86
N ASP A 374 0.30 -10.02 7.92
CA ASP A 374 -0.53 -9.28 6.98
C ASP A 374 -1.34 -10.23 6.06
N TRP A 375 -0.69 -11.26 5.54
CA TRP A 375 -1.37 -12.25 4.71
C TRP A 375 -2.41 -13.08 5.48
N ILE A 376 -2.15 -13.41 6.75
CA ILE A 376 -3.14 -14.08 7.62
C ILE A 376 -4.37 -13.19 7.84
N MET A 377 -4.18 -11.88 8.05
CA MET A 377 -5.31 -10.93 8.12
C MET A 377 -6.08 -10.90 6.80
N ALA A 378 -5.39 -10.90 5.65
CA ALA A 378 -6.06 -10.96 4.35
C ALA A 378 -7.00 -12.16 4.20
N TRP A 379 -6.61 -13.33 4.72
CA TRP A 379 -7.50 -14.49 4.80
C TRP A 379 -8.69 -14.25 5.72
N ALA A 380 -8.46 -13.68 6.91
CA ALA A 380 -9.52 -13.37 7.86
C ALA A 380 -10.60 -12.43 7.30
N TRP A 381 -10.25 -11.54 6.36
CA TRP A 381 -11.21 -10.65 5.71
C TRP A 381 -12.07 -11.36 4.66
N CYS A 382 -11.51 -12.39 4.01
CA CYS A 382 -12.21 -13.18 2.99
C CYS A 382 -13.14 -14.24 3.60
N LEU A 383 -12.74 -14.88 4.71
CA LEU A 383 -13.48 -15.99 5.33
C LEU A 383 -14.97 -15.70 5.66
N PRO A 384 -15.38 -14.48 6.08
CA PRO A 384 -16.78 -14.16 6.31
C PRO A 384 -17.68 -14.26 5.08
N THR A 385 -17.12 -14.30 3.87
CA THR A 385 -17.85 -14.43 2.62
C THR A 385 -18.27 -15.86 2.28
N GLY A 386 -17.93 -16.84 3.13
CA GLY A 386 -18.21 -18.25 2.86
C GLY A 386 -17.37 -18.79 1.70
N VAL A 387 -17.78 -19.89 1.07
CA VAL A 387 -16.99 -20.59 0.03
C VAL A 387 -17.69 -20.65 -1.33
N SER A 388 -18.80 -19.93 -1.49
CA SER A 388 -19.65 -20.01 -2.69
C SER A 388 -18.99 -19.41 -3.93
N THR A 389 -18.02 -18.51 -3.75
CA THR A 389 -17.28 -17.89 -4.85
C THR A 389 -15.81 -17.67 -4.48
N PRO A 390 -14.87 -17.95 -5.39
CA PRO A 390 -13.47 -17.58 -5.20
C PRO A 390 -13.19 -16.10 -5.47
N ILE A 391 -14.13 -15.34 -6.03
CA ILE A 391 -13.93 -13.92 -6.35
C ILE A 391 -13.65 -13.11 -5.08
N THR A 392 -14.34 -13.39 -3.97
CA THR A 392 -14.10 -12.72 -2.70
C THR A 392 -12.75 -13.07 -2.06
N TYR A 393 -12.12 -14.17 -2.49
CA TYR A 393 -10.75 -14.58 -2.11
C TYR A 393 -9.67 -14.02 -3.03
N PHE A 394 -10.05 -13.29 -4.08
CA PHE A 394 -9.11 -12.59 -4.95
C PHE A 394 -8.13 -11.76 -4.13
N TYR A 395 -8.60 -11.06 -3.09
CA TYR A 395 -7.76 -10.25 -2.22
C TYR A 395 -6.62 -11.06 -1.59
N ALA A 396 -6.91 -12.18 -0.93
CA ALA A 396 -5.88 -13.01 -0.28
C ALA A 396 -4.86 -13.58 -1.29
N ILE A 397 -5.29 -13.90 -2.51
CA ILE A 397 -4.43 -14.41 -3.59
C ILE A 397 -3.56 -13.29 -4.18
N TYR A 398 -4.18 -12.18 -4.56
CA TYR A 398 -3.50 -10.98 -5.05
C TYR A 398 -2.45 -10.50 -4.04
N PHE A 399 -2.83 -10.44 -2.77
CA PHE A 399 -1.95 -9.95 -1.71
C PHE A 399 -0.77 -10.88 -1.46
N ALA A 400 -0.94 -12.21 -1.56
CA ALA A 400 0.20 -13.14 -1.58
C ALA A 400 1.19 -12.83 -2.72
N ILE A 401 0.68 -12.63 -3.95
CA ILE A 401 1.52 -12.31 -5.11
C ILE A 401 2.26 -10.98 -4.89
N LEU A 402 1.56 -9.96 -4.39
CA LEU A 402 2.13 -8.65 -4.05
C LEU A 402 3.25 -8.79 -3.00
N LEU A 403 2.98 -9.51 -1.91
CA LEU A 403 3.94 -9.71 -0.82
C LEU A 403 5.17 -10.49 -1.27
N ILE A 404 5.01 -11.53 -2.09
CA ILE A 404 6.14 -12.29 -2.68
C ILE A 404 6.97 -11.39 -3.60
N HIS A 405 6.33 -10.62 -4.46
CA HIS A 405 7.03 -9.68 -5.34
C HIS A 405 7.78 -8.61 -4.55
N ARG A 406 7.13 -8.03 -3.53
CA ARG A 406 7.71 -7.03 -2.62
C ARG A 406 8.88 -7.60 -1.84
N GLN A 407 8.76 -8.84 -1.39
CA GLN A 407 9.81 -9.58 -0.70
C GLN A 407 11.07 -9.75 -1.55
N ILE A 408 10.91 -10.16 -2.82
CA ILE A 408 12.03 -10.31 -3.77
C ILE A 408 12.74 -8.97 -4.00
N ARG A 409 11.98 -7.88 -4.17
CA ARG A 409 12.53 -6.54 -4.33
C ARG A 409 13.28 -6.08 -3.08
N ASP A 410 12.74 -6.34 -1.89
CA ASP A 410 13.39 -5.94 -0.64
C ASP A 410 14.69 -6.73 -0.39
N GLU A 411 14.72 -8.03 -0.77
CA GLU A 411 15.94 -8.82 -0.77
C GLU A 411 17.03 -8.22 -1.64
N HIS A 412 16.67 -7.80 -2.87
CA HIS A 412 17.60 -7.18 -3.81
C HIS A 412 18.10 -5.82 -3.31
N ALA A 413 17.19 -5.00 -2.79
CA ALA A 413 17.53 -3.73 -2.17
C ALA A 413 18.47 -3.93 -0.96
N CYS A 414 18.18 -4.90 -0.10
CA CYS A 414 19.02 -5.26 1.03
C CYS A 414 20.39 -5.79 0.59
N GLU A 415 20.48 -6.64 -0.43
CA GLU A 415 21.77 -7.13 -0.95
C GLU A 415 22.65 -5.98 -1.46
N LYS A 416 22.07 -5.02 -2.21
CA LYS A 416 22.77 -3.81 -2.65
C LYS A 416 23.19 -2.94 -1.47
N LYS A 417 22.34 -2.81 -0.45
CA LYS A 417 22.56 -1.93 0.69
C LYS A 417 23.61 -2.49 1.66
N TYR A 418 23.54 -3.78 2.00
CA TYR A 418 24.40 -4.44 3.00
C TYR A 418 25.62 -5.12 2.38
N GLY A 419 25.65 -5.30 1.06
CA GLY A 419 26.67 -6.07 0.38
C GLY A 419 26.38 -7.57 0.40
N LYS A 420 26.90 -8.26 -0.62
CA LYS A 420 26.65 -9.69 -0.84
C LYS A 420 27.17 -10.59 0.29
N GLY A 421 28.28 -10.23 0.94
CA GLY A 421 28.86 -10.98 2.05
C GLY A 421 27.93 -11.04 3.25
N ASP A 422 27.63 -9.88 3.83
CA ASP A 422 26.77 -9.77 5.01
C ASP A 422 25.35 -10.26 4.75
N TRP A 423 24.77 -9.91 3.61
CA TRP A 423 23.42 -10.35 3.29
C TRP A 423 23.33 -11.86 3.13
N ASN A 424 24.32 -12.51 2.50
CA ASN A 424 24.34 -13.97 2.43
C ASN A 424 24.54 -14.63 3.80
N LYS A 425 25.34 -14.04 4.69
CA LYS A 425 25.47 -14.50 6.08
C LYS A 425 24.14 -14.37 6.83
N TYR A 426 23.43 -13.26 6.66
CA TYR A 426 22.09 -13.07 7.21
C TYR A 426 21.09 -14.11 6.67
N LYS A 427 21.07 -14.36 5.35
CA LYS A 427 20.23 -15.39 4.72
C LYS A 427 20.53 -16.81 5.23
N LYS A 428 21.76 -17.10 5.66
CA LYS A 428 22.09 -18.40 6.29
C LYS A 428 21.55 -18.51 7.72
N LEU A 429 21.51 -17.40 8.45
CA LEU A 429 20.98 -17.37 9.82
C LEU A 429 19.45 -17.40 9.84
N VAL A 430 18.81 -16.71 8.89
CA VAL A 430 17.35 -16.61 8.76
C VAL A 430 16.96 -17.05 7.34
N PRO A 431 16.90 -18.38 7.07
CA PRO A 431 16.70 -18.89 5.71
C PRO A 431 15.32 -18.58 5.15
N TRP A 432 14.29 -18.63 5.99
CA TRP A 432 12.89 -18.46 5.60
C TRP A 432 12.58 -17.01 5.26
N LYS A 433 11.84 -16.81 4.18
CA LYS A 433 11.49 -15.49 3.64
C LYS A 433 10.26 -14.95 4.34
N ILE A 434 9.12 -15.63 4.20
CA ILE A 434 7.83 -15.19 4.74
C ILE A 434 7.29 -16.26 5.69
N ILE A 435 7.14 -17.49 5.22
CA ILE A 435 6.52 -18.59 5.96
C ILE A 435 7.62 -19.47 6.54
N PRO A 436 7.85 -19.44 7.86
CA PRO A 436 8.85 -20.29 8.50
C PRO A 436 8.65 -21.75 8.11
N TYR A 437 9.76 -22.44 7.79
CA TYR A 437 9.79 -23.85 7.42
C TYR A 437 9.16 -24.23 6.07
N ILE A 438 8.69 -23.25 5.29
CA ILE A 438 8.08 -23.49 3.97
C ILE A 438 8.73 -22.63 2.88
N TYR A 439 8.77 -21.31 3.07
CA TYR A 439 9.27 -20.33 2.10
C TYR A 439 9.97 -19.17 2.79
#